data_AF-A0A955X9U2-F1
#
_entry.id   AF-A0A955X9U2-F1
#
_cell.length_a   1.000
_cell.length_b   1.000
_cell.length_c   1.000
_cell.angle_alpha   90.00
_cell.angle_beta   90.00
_cell.angle_gamma   90.00
#
_symmetry.space_group_name_H-M   'P 1'
#
loop_
_entity.id
_entity.type
_entity.pdbx_description
1 polymer ?
#
loop_
_entity_poly.entity_id
_entity_poly.type
_entity_poly.pdbx_seq_one_letter_code
_entity_poly.pdbx_strand_id
1 'polypeptide(L)' 'MMQAILTRGALLSLLVAGSAHAEPIALVGGDVYTVSGAMLPGATVVMDKGKITAVGLDVAIPSGAR' A
#
# COMPACT_ATOMS: atom_id res chain seq x y z
N MET A 1 -45.89 39.49 2.38
CA MET A 1 -44.78 39.75 1.43
C MET A 1 -43.53 39.11 2.04
N MET A 2 -43.14 37.88 1.67
CA MET A 2 -42.52 37.44 0.41
C MET A 2 -40.98 37.47 0.50
N GLN A 3 -40.40 36.26 0.68
CA GLN A 3 -39.05 35.77 0.32
C GLN A 3 -37.83 36.12 1.20
N ALA A 4 -37.23 35.07 1.78
CA ALA A 4 -35.77 34.87 1.81
C ALA A 4 -35.46 33.39 2.13
N ILE A 5 -35.83 32.50 1.22
CA ILE A 5 -35.16 31.20 1.09
C ILE A 5 -33.93 31.50 0.23
N LEU A 6 -32.73 31.06 0.63
CA LEU A 6 -31.72 30.40 -0.23
C LEU A 6 -30.32 30.35 0.46
N THR A 7 -29.88 29.11 0.68
CA THR A 7 -28.53 28.65 0.27
C THR A 7 -27.32 29.03 1.13
N ARG A 8 -27.07 28.35 2.25
CA ARG A 8 -25.72 28.33 2.90
C ARG A 8 -25.34 27.03 3.63
N GLY A 9 -25.88 25.87 3.24
CA GLY A 9 -25.76 24.66 4.07
C GLY A 9 -25.29 23.39 3.38
N ALA A 10 -24.37 23.44 2.41
CA ALA A 10 -23.83 22.20 1.82
C ALA A 10 -22.45 22.43 1.18
N LEU A 11 -21.40 22.56 1.99
CA LEU A 11 -20.02 22.52 1.48
C LEU A 11 -19.02 21.97 2.51
N LEU A 12 -19.34 20.86 3.17
CA LEU A 12 -18.39 20.23 4.12
C LEU A 12 -18.28 18.70 4.02
N SER A 13 -18.99 18.05 3.10
CA SER A 13 -19.01 16.58 3.01
C SER A 13 -17.88 15.95 2.16
N LEU A 14 -16.97 16.74 1.57
CA LEU A 14 -15.95 16.20 0.63
C LEU A 14 -14.59 15.83 1.26
N LEU A 15 -14.39 16.00 2.57
CA LEU A 15 -13.03 15.89 3.16
C LEU A 15 -12.70 14.51 3.76
N VAL A 16 -13.53 13.48 3.58
CA VAL A 16 -13.24 12.11 4.04
C VAL A 16 -13.03 11.17 2.84
N ALA A 17 -12.23 11.60 1.88
CA ALA A 17 -11.56 10.66 0.99
C ALA A 17 -10.31 10.16 1.74
N GLY A 18 -10.46 9.10 2.53
CA GLY A 18 -9.33 8.45 3.18
C GLY A 18 -8.30 8.06 2.13
N SER A 19 -7.07 8.56 2.25
CA SER A 19 -5.96 8.16 1.39
C SER A 19 -5.67 6.69 1.66
N ALA A 20 -6.20 5.80 0.83
CA ALA A 20 -5.76 4.40 0.79
C ALA A 20 -4.32 4.39 0.25
N HIS A 21 -3.35 4.68 1.11
CA HIS A 21 -1.95 4.51 0.77
C HIS A 21 -1.67 3.01 0.80
N ALA A 22 -1.10 2.47 -0.27
CA ALA A 22 -0.65 1.09 -0.28
C ALA A 22 0.43 0.94 0.79
N GLU A 23 0.18 0.09 1.79
CA GLU A 23 1.20 -0.31 2.75
C GLU A 23 2.24 -1.21 2.06
N PRO A 24 3.51 -1.19 2.51
CA PRO A 24 4.48 -2.17 2.06
C PRO A 24 4.00 -3.60 2.39
N ILE A 25 4.38 -4.56 1.58
CA ILE A 25 4.06 -5.99 1.80
C ILE A 25 5.38 -6.75 1.87
N ALA A 26 5.52 -7.65 2.83
CA ALA A 26 6.67 -8.54 2.94
C ALA A 26 6.22 -10.00 2.94
N LEU A 27 6.50 -10.71 1.85
CA LEU A 27 6.30 -12.16 1.78
C LEU A 27 7.53 -12.83 2.39
N VAL A 28 7.39 -13.41 3.58
CA VAL A 28 8.51 -13.93 4.38
C VAL A 28 8.58 -15.45 4.40
N GLY A 29 9.79 -16.00 4.44
CA GLY A 29 10.06 -17.44 4.67
C GLY A 29 9.64 -18.35 3.52
N GLY A 30 9.38 -17.81 2.34
CA GLY A 30 8.95 -18.57 1.17
C GLY A 30 10.10 -19.00 0.28
N ASP A 31 9.95 -20.11 -0.43
CA ASP A 31 10.87 -20.48 -1.49
C ASP A 31 10.61 -19.61 -2.73
N VAL A 32 11.55 -18.73 -3.05
CA VAL A 32 11.40 -17.76 -4.15
C VAL A 32 12.05 -18.29 -5.42
N TYR A 33 11.22 -18.57 -6.42
CA TYR A 33 11.65 -18.98 -7.76
C TYR A 33 11.72 -17.76 -8.66
N THR A 34 12.93 -17.30 -8.97
CA THR A 34 13.14 -16.19 -9.92
C THR A 34 13.23 -16.71 -11.36
N VAL A 35 12.84 -15.90 -12.35
CA VAL A 35 12.88 -16.32 -13.76
C VAL A 35 14.31 -16.41 -14.29
N SER A 36 15.18 -15.49 -13.87
CA SER A 36 16.53 -15.33 -14.41
C SER A 36 17.65 -15.79 -13.47
N GLY A 37 17.32 -16.20 -12.24
CA GLY A 37 18.31 -16.53 -11.21
C GLY A 37 18.04 -17.87 -10.55
N ALA A 38 18.86 -18.18 -9.54
CA ALA A 38 18.65 -19.35 -8.70
C ALA A 38 17.35 -19.23 -7.89
N MET A 39 16.83 -20.38 -7.49
CA MET A 39 15.80 -20.47 -6.44
C MET A 39 16.42 -20.10 -5.09
N LEU A 40 15.70 -19.32 -4.29
CA LEU A 40 16.13 -18.83 -2.98
C LEU A 40 15.26 -19.47 -1.87
N PRO A 41 15.78 -20.44 -1.11
CA PRO A 41 15.01 -21.14 -0.08
C PRO A 41 14.75 -20.26 1.14
N GLY A 42 13.50 -20.21 1.62
CA GLY A 42 13.12 -19.44 2.83
C GLY A 42 13.38 -17.92 2.73
N ALA A 43 13.37 -17.37 1.52
CA ALA A 43 13.67 -15.97 1.25
C ALA A 43 12.50 -15.02 1.55
N THR A 44 12.78 -13.72 1.44
CA THR A 44 11.79 -12.64 1.57
C THR A 44 11.66 -11.85 0.27
N VAL A 45 10.43 -11.46 -0.07
CA VAL A 45 10.10 -10.52 -1.15
C VAL A 45 9.42 -9.29 -0.55
N VAL A 46 9.99 -8.11 -0.77
CA VAL A 46 9.41 -6.84 -0.34
C VAL A 46 8.78 -6.15 -1.54
N MET A 47 7.54 -5.70 -1.34
CA MET A 47 6.78 -4.95 -2.33
C MET A 47 6.36 -3.58 -1.76
N ASP A 48 6.47 -2.54 -2.58
CA ASP A 48 5.93 -1.22 -2.31
C ASP A 48 5.15 -0.72 -3.53
N LYS A 49 3.93 -0.21 -3.30
CA LYS A 49 3.06 0.35 -4.36
C LYS A 49 2.91 -0.57 -5.58
N GLY A 50 2.75 -1.87 -5.33
CA GLY A 50 2.59 -2.89 -6.38
C GLY A 50 3.87 -3.24 -7.15
N LYS A 51 5.04 -2.80 -6.69
CA LYS A 51 6.34 -3.12 -7.29
C LYS A 51 7.21 -3.90 -6.31
N ILE A 52 7.98 -4.86 -6.83
CA ILE A 52 9.02 -5.53 -6.06
C ILE A 52 10.18 -4.55 -5.90
N THR A 53 10.58 -4.29 -4.65
CA THR A 53 11.69 -3.40 -4.31
C THR A 53 12.91 -4.14 -3.80
N ALA A 54 12.74 -5.35 -3.25
CA ALA A 54 13.84 -6.23 -2.84
C ALA A 54 13.42 -7.71 -2.83
N VAL A 55 14.39 -8.60 -3.08
CA VAL A 55 14.26 -10.05 -2.99
C VAL A 55 15.57 -10.63 -2.45
N GLY A 56 15.51 -11.54 -1.48
CA GLY A 56 16.72 -12.17 -0.93
C GLY A 56 16.52 -12.85 0.42
N LEU A 57 17.59 -13.47 0.91
CA LEU A 57 17.61 -14.14 2.22
C LEU A 57 17.74 -13.14 3.38
N ASP A 58 18.46 -12.05 3.17
CA ASP A 58 18.76 -11.02 4.19
C ASP A 58 18.17 -9.66 3.81
N VAL A 59 16.87 -9.65 3.46
CA VAL A 59 16.17 -8.42 3.08
C VAL A 59 15.59 -7.73 4.32
N ALA A 60 15.86 -6.43 4.46
CA ALA A 60 15.24 -5.62 5.49
C ALA A 60 13.74 -5.44 5.23
N ILE A 61 12.91 -5.78 6.23
CA ILE A 61 11.47 -5.59 6.17
C ILE A 61 11.14 -4.14 6.60
N PRO A 62 10.48 -3.34 5.74
CA PRO A 62 10.09 -1.98 6.11
C PRO A 62 9.13 -1.94 7.30
N SER A 63 9.22 -0.88 8.10
CA SER A 63 8.25 -0.64 9.18
C SER A 63 6.83 -0.49 8.62
N GLY A 64 5.87 -1.16 9.24
CA GLY A 64 4.48 -1.14 8.79
C GLY A 64 4.19 -2.04 7.58
N ALA A 65 5.12 -2.91 7.20
CA ALA A 65 4.82 -3.96 6.24
C ALA A 65 3.82 -4.97 6.84
N ARG A 66 2.88 -5.43 6.00
CA ARG A 66 1.91 -6.47 6.34
C ARG A 66 2.29 -7.83 5.77
#